data_AF-A0A3P9DAF9-F1
#
_entry.id   AF-A0A3P9DAF9-F1
#
_cell.length_a   1.000
_cell.length_b   1.000
_cell.length_c   1.000
_cell.angle_alpha   90.00
_cell.angle_beta   90.00
_cell.angle_gamma   90.00
#
_symmetry.space_group_name_H-M   'P 1'
#
loop_
_entity.id
_entity.type
_entity.pdbx_description
1 polymer ?
#
loop_
_entity_poly.entity_id
_entity_poly.type
_entity_poly.pdbx_seq_one_letter_code
_entity_poly.pdbx_strand_id
1 'polypeptide(L)'
;FIWTVQATWHLVNTRLEMDQAFDQPVCKKKKLWEMVAEKVNAKLRESEVTDVTVKAYECDLKWRNMLATYRKNAERAKRLGVTSVHWEFFKAMHEVLGKSREEIEAQRRAKLSGTKVGKAIASKRFTPILPTPPATAAPCLTRPPQDVLQLYMELQERKMNMWAQQKALEERKIEAINNLAQAISSLA
;
A
#
# COMPACT_ATOMS: atom_id res chain seq x y z
N PHE A 1 -7.14 -9.92 13.84
CA PHE A 1 -5.99 -9.71 14.75
C PHE A 1 -5.81 -8.21 15.02
N ILE A 2 -5.51 -7.81 16.27
CA ILE A 2 -5.18 -6.42 16.60
C ILE A 2 -3.65 -6.27 16.59
N TRP A 3 -3.14 -5.35 15.75
CA TRP A 3 -1.71 -5.16 15.58
C TRP A 3 -1.14 -4.25 16.67
N THR A 4 -0.42 -4.84 17.63
CA THR A 4 0.41 -4.09 18.58
C THR A 4 1.66 -3.52 17.87
N VAL A 5 2.31 -2.54 18.51
CA VAL A 5 3.56 -1.96 18.00
C VAL A 5 4.63 -3.05 17.87
N GLN A 6 4.78 -3.89 18.89
CA GLN A 6 5.71 -5.01 18.89
C GLN A 6 5.41 -6.05 17.79
N ALA A 7 4.15 -6.47 17.63
CA ALA A 7 3.76 -7.38 16.56
C ALA A 7 4.04 -6.78 15.17
N THR A 8 3.85 -5.48 15.03
CA THR A 8 4.17 -4.76 13.80
C THR A 8 5.67 -4.76 13.54
N TRP A 9 6.51 -4.54 14.56
CA TRP A 9 7.97 -4.67 14.44
C TRP A 9 8.40 -6.07 14.01
N HIS A 10 7.82 -7.12 14.61
CA HIS A 10 8.10 -8.50 14.21
C HIS A 10 7.74 -8.77 12.75
N LEU A 11 6.59 -8.25 12.28
CA LEU A 11 6.20 -8.34 10.88
C LEU A 11 7.19 -7.62 9.96
N VAL A 12 7.54 -6.38 10.28
CA VAL A 12 8.45 -5.56 9.47
C VAL A 12 9.80 -6.25 9.35
N ASN A 13 10.42 -6.62 10.46
CA ASN A 13 11.74 -7.24 10.45
C ASN A 13 11.73 -8.56 9.69
N THR A 14 10.72 -9.41 9.93
CA THR A 14 10.60 -10.71 9.24
C THR A 14 10.37 -10.54 7.74
N ARG A 15 9.54 -9.58 7.31
CA ARG A 15 9.30 -9.36 5.89
C ARG A 15 10.55 -8.77 5.21
N LEU A 16 11.26 -7.84 5.85
CA LEU A 16 12.49 -7.27 5.32
C LEU A 16 13.62 -8.32 5.22
N GLU A 17 13.76 -9.22 6.21
CA GLU A 17 14.69 -10.35 6.17
C GLU A 17 14.42 -11.26 4.95
N MET A 18 13.14 -11.46 4.62
CA MET A 18 12.72 -12.28 3.48
C MET A 18 12.63 -11.49 2.16
N ASP A 19 13.13 -10.25 2.08
CA ASP A 19 12.84 -9.38 0.93
C ASP A 19 13.31 -9.95 -0.41
N GLN A 20 14.49 -10.55 -0.44
CA GLN A 20 15.00 -11.21 -1.64
C GLN A 20 14.09 -12.36 -2.11
N ALA A 21 13.52 -13.14 -1.20
CA ALA A 21 12.60 -14.23 -1.55
C ALA A 21 11.26 -13.72 -2.11
N PHE A 22 10.87 -12.49 -1.77
CA PHE A 22 9.67 -11.86 -2.32
C PHE A 22 9.92 -11.12 -3.64
N ASP A 23 11.14 -10.63 -3.86
CA ASP A 23 11.58 -10.03 -5.12
C ASP A 23 11.79 -11.11 -6.20
N GLN A 24 12.44 -12.22 -5.84
CA GLN A 24 12.68 -13.39 -6.69
C GLN A 24 11.98 -14.63 -6.11
N PRO A 25 10.64 -14.72 -6.21
CA PRO A 25 9.89 -15.81 -5.62
C PRO A 25 10.15 -17.14 -6.34
N VAL A 26 10.81 -18.06 -5.63
CA VAL A 26 11.00 -19.46 -6.06
C VAL A 26 9.69 -20.27 -5.91
N CYS A 27 8.73 -19.76 -5.14
CA CYS A 27 7.42 -20.37 -4.93
C CYS A 27 6.27 -19.34 -4.97
N LYS A 28 5.02 -19.80 -4.93
CA LYS A 28 3.86 -18.90 -4.91
C LYS A 28 3.92 -17.96 -3.70
N LYS A 29 3.65 -16.67 -3.91
CA LYS A 29 3.65 -15.65 -2.84
C LYS A 29 2.76 -16.00 -1.65
N LYS A 30 1.69 -16.77 -1.85
CA LYS A 30 0.86 -17.31 -0.75
C LYS A 30 1.70 -18.09 0.27
N LYS A 31 2.59 -18.97 -0.20
CA LYS A 31 3.50 -19.75 0.67
C LYS A 31 4.51 -18.86 1.40
N LEU A 32 5.00 -17.81 0.75
CA LEU A 32 5.89 -16.84 1.40
C LEU A 32 5.18 -16.14 2.56
N TRP A 33 3.91 -15.75 2.38
CA TRP A 33 3.12 -15.14 3.44
C TRP A 33 2.74 -16.09 4.56
N GLU A 34 2.53 -17.38 4.26
CA GLU A 34 2.38 -18.44 5.26
C GLU A 34 3.64 -18.54 6.14
N MET A 35 4.83 -18.61 5.53
CA MET A 35 6.10 -18.61 6.26
C MET A 35 6.34 -17.33 7.08
N VAL A 36 5.95 -16.16 6.56
CA VAL A 36 6.03 -14.90 7.32
C VAL A 36 5.15 -14.98 8.57
N ALA A 37 3.91 -15.46 8.45
CA ALA A 37 3.03 -15.61 9.60
C ALA A 37 3.56 -16.61 10.63
N GLU A 38 4.12 -17.74 10.19
CA GLU A 38 4.77 -18.72 11.07
C GLU A 38 5.92 -18.09 11.86
N LYS A 39 6.84 -17.39 11.19
CA LYS A 39 7.97 -16.70 11.82
C LYS A 39 7.52 -15.60 12.79
N VAL A 40 6.51 -14.81 12.43
CA VAL A 40 5.96 -13.76 13.31
C VAL A 40 5.32 -14.38 14.56
N ASN A 41 4.52 -15.43 14.40
CA ASN A 41 3.90 -16.14 15.52
C ASN A 41 4.94 -16.79 16.44
N ALA A 42 6.03 -17.33 15.89
CA ALA A 42 7.13 -17.87 16.69
C ALA A 42 7.75 -16.78 17.59
N LYS A 43 8.07 -15.61 17.03
CA LYS A 43 8.62 -14.47 17.79
C LYS A 43 7.63 -13.90 18.82
N LEU A 44 6.33 -13.90 18.50
CA LEU A 44 5.29 -13.47 19.43
C LEU A 44 5.15 -14.42 20.63
N ARG A 45 5.21 -15.74 20.40
CA ARG A 45 5.18 -16.74 21.47
C ARG A 45 6.40 -16.63 22.39
N GLU A 46 7.59 -16.42 21.83
CA GLU A 46 8.82 -16.24 22.61
C GLU A 46 8.77 -15.00 23.52
N SER A 47 8.02 -13.98 23.14
CA SER A 47 7.88 -12.76 23.94
C SER A 47 6.81 -12.86 25.05
N GLU A 48 6.11 -13.99 25.21
CA GLU A 48 5.02 -14.23 26.18
C GLU A 48 3.84 -13.22 26.17
N VAL A 49 3.71 -12.39 25.13
CA VAL A 49 2.77 -11.25 25.17
C VAL A 49 1.31 -11.64 24.86
N THR A 50 1.00 -12.77 24.19
CA THR A 50 -0.40 -13.20 23.97
C THR A 50 -0.50 -14.58 23.29
N ASP A 51 -1.54 -15.36 23.61
CA ASP A 51 -1.92 -16.62 22.93
C ASP A 51 -2.65 -16.40 21.58
N VAL A 52 -2.42 -15.23 20.96
CA VAL A 52 -3.14 -14.84 19.73
C VAL A 52 -2.25 -15.12 18.52
N THR A 53 -2.76 -15.92 17.59
CA THR A 53 -2.06 -16.26 16.34
C THR A 53 -2.48 -15.37 15.18
N VAL A 54 -1.49 -14.91 14.42
CA VAL A 54 -1.68 -14.12 13.19
C VAL A 54 -1.76 -15.05 11.98
N LYS A 55 -2.67 -14.76 11.06
CA LYS A 55 -2.79 -15.50 9.79
C LYS A 55 -2.03 -14.81 8.65
N ALA A 56 -1.60 -15.59 7.66
CA ALA A 56 -0.86 -15.12 6.47
C ALA A 56 -1.49 -13.89 5.78
N TYR A 57 -2.81 -13.90 5.60
CA TYR A 57 -3.52 -12.80 4.94
C TYR A 57 -3.54 -11.51 5.80
N GLU A 58 -3.50 -11.63 7.13
CA GLU A 58 -3.44 -10.48 8.03
C GLU A 58 -2.06 -9.81 7.95
N CYS A 59 -1.00 -10.61 7.87
CA CYS A 59 0.37 -10.13 7.62
C CYS A 59 0.47 -9.39 6.27
N ASP A 60 -0.02 -9.97 5.18
CA ASP A 60 -0.03 -9.32 3.86
C ASP A 60 -0.81 -8.01 3.88
N LEU A 61 -2.02 -8.02 4.43
CA LEU A 61 -2.87 -6.83 4.50
C LEU A 61 -2.21 -5.71 5.30
N LYS A 62 -1.62 -6.04 6.47
CA LYS A 62 -0.89 -5.09 7.30
C LYS A 62 0.33 -4.54 6.56
N TRP A 63 1.13 -5.40 5.92
CA TRP A 63 2.30 -4.98 5.15
C TRP A 63 1.92 -4.04 4.00
N ARG A 64 0.87 -4.36 3.24
CA ARG A 64 0.37 -3.47 2.16
C ARG A 64 -0.06 -2.11 2.69
N ASN A 65 -0.71 -2.08 3.85
CA ASN A 65 -1.07 -0.84 4.52
C ASN A 65 0.20 -0.05 4.93
N MET A 66 1.18 -0.71 5.51
CA MET A 66 2.47 -0.10 5.87
C MET A 66 3.21 0.45 4.65
N LEU A 67 3.22 -0.26 3.52
CA LEU A 67 3.81 0.22 2.27
C LEU A 67 3.11 1.47 1.72
N ALA A 68 1.80 1.60 1.92
CA ALA A 68 1.10 2.83 1.54
C ALA A 68 1.56 4.03 2.38
N THR A 69 1.71 3.85 3.69
CA THR A 69 2.24 4.89 4.59
C THR A 69 3.71 5.19 4.29
N TYR A 70 4.53 4.15 4.12
CA TYR A 70 5.94 4.26 3.75
C TYR A 70 6.13 5.09 2.48
N ARG A 71 5.38 4.82 1.40
CA ARG A 71 5.50 5.58 0.15
C ARG A 71 5.25 7.08 0.34
N LYS A 72 4.23 7.45 1.11
CA LYS A 72 3.95 8.86 1.44
C LYS A 72 5.09 9.49 2.24
N ASN A 73 5.63 8.74 3.20
CA ASN A 73 6.74 9.17 4.03
C ASN A 73 8.05 9.28 3.24
N ALA A 74 8.31 8.38 2.29
CA ALA A 74 9.47 8.44 1.41
C ALA A 74 9.43 9.68 0.50
N GLU A 75 8.25 10.03 -0.04
CA GLU A 75 8.09 11.29 -0.79
C GLU A 75 8.24 12.53 0.10
N ARG A 76 7.83 12.45 1.37
CA ARG A 76 8.09 13.51 2.35
C ARG A 76 9.59 13.65 2.64
N ALA A 77 10.27 12.54 2.91
CA ALA A 77 11.71 12.51 3.17
C ALA A 77 12.52 13.03 1.98
N LYS A 78 12.10 12.72 0.75
CA LYS A 78 12.72 13.24 -0.47
C LYS A 78 12.60 14.76 -0.60
N ARG A 79 11.49 15.36 -0.14
CA ARG A 79 11.25 16.82 -0.23
C ARG A 79 11.81 17.62 0.94
N LEU A 80 11.73 17.09 2.16
CA LEU A 80 12.00 17.83 3.40
C LEU A 80 13.18 17.26 4.20
N GLY A 81 13.82 16.18 3.73
CA GLY A 81 14.85 15.46 4.45
C GLY A 81 14.31 14.33 5.34
N VAL A 82 15.16 13.34 5.60
CA VAL A 82 14.83 12.11 6.36
C VAL A 82 14.36 12.41 7.79
N THR A 83 14.90 13.45 8.42
CA THR A 83 14.56 13.89 9.79
C THR A 83 13.13 14.39 9.93
N SER A 84 12.46 14.75 8.83
CA SER A 84 11.07 15.21 8.85
C SER A 84 10.04 14.10 9.08
N VAL A 85 10.46 12.83 9.02
CA VAL A 85 9.59 11.65 9.15
C VAL A 85 9.81 10.98 10.52
N HIS A 86 8.81 11.08 11.40
CA HIS A 86 8.86 10.58 12.77
C HIS A 86 8.22 9.18 12.95
N TRP A 87 7.90 8.50 11.84
CA TRP A 87 7.25 7.21 11.89
C TRP A 87 8.27 6.12 12.26
N GLU A 88 8.05 5.42 13.37
CA GLU A 88 9.03 4.51 13.99
C GLU A 88 9.56 3.42 13.06
N PHE A 89 8.72 2.89 12.17
CA PHE A 89 9.10 1.84 11.21
C PHE A 89 9.83 2.39 9.98
N PHE A 90 9.84 3.72 9.79
CA PHE A 90 10.35 4.35 8.58
C PHE A 90 11.81 4.06 8.36
N LYS A 91 12.66 4.27 9.38
CA LYS A 91 14.11 4.10 9.24
C LYS A 91 14.46 2.67 8.80
N ALA A 92 13.93 1.67 9.49
CA ALA A 92 14.15 0.26 9.17
C ALA A 92 13.66 -0.11 7.76
N MET A 93 12.46 0.35 7.38
CA MET A 93 11.93 0.11 6.04
C MET A 93 12.73 0.85 4.95
N HIS A 94 13.15 2.08 5.21
CA HIS A 94 13.83 2.92 4.23
C HIS A 94 15.26 2.45 3.96
N GLU A 95 15.93 1.89 4.96
CA GLU A 95 17.28 1.33 4.80
C GLU A 95 17.34 0.15 3.81
N VAL A 96 16.28 -0.65 3.74
CA VAL A 96 16.19 -1.81 2.83
C VAL A 96 15.48 -1.42 1.54
N LEU A 97 14.26 -0.88 1.63
CA LEU A 97 13.42 -0.58 0.47
C LEU A 97 13.85 0.69 -0.29
N GLY A 98 14.56 1.61 0.37
CA GLY A 98 15.10 2.82 -0.26
C GLY A 98 16.18 2.50 -1.28
N LYS A 99 17.13 1.65 -0.92
CA LYS A 99 18.22 1.17 -1.79
C LYS A 99 17.67 0.51 -3.06
N SER A 100 16.71 -0.42 -2.90
CA SER A 100 16.04 -1.08 -4.04
C SER A 100 15.37 -0.07 -4.97
N ARG A 101 14.68 0.95 -4.43
CA ARG A 101 14.02 1.97 -5.26
C ARG A 101 15.02 2.83 -6.02
N GLU A 102 16.08 3.29 -5.37
CA GLU A 102 17.11 4.13 -5.97
C GLU A 102 17.84 3.41 -7.10
N GLU A 103 18.13 2.13 -6.91
CA GLU A 103 18.73 1.26 -7.91
C GLU A 103 17.80 1.03 -9.12
N ILE A 104 16.51 0.78 -8.88
CA ILE A 104 15.49 0.68 -9.94
C ILE A 104 15.36 2.01 -10.71
N GLU A 105 15.36 3.15 -10.02
CA GLU A 105 15.30 4.48 -10.65
C GLU A 105 16.58 4.82 -11.43
N ALA A 106 17.75 4.42 -10.92
CA ALA A 106 19.03 4.56 -11.62
C ALA A 106 19.05 3.71 -12.90
N GLN A 107 18.58 2.46 -12.82
CA GLN A 107 18.48 1.56 -13.97
C GLN A 107 17.50 2.08 -15.02
N ARG A 108 16.36 2.67 -14.61
CA ARG A 108 15.42 3.34 -15.52
C ARG A 108 16.05 4.53 -16.23
N ARG A 109 16.78 5.38 -15.50
CA ARG A 109 17.51 6.53 -16.10
C ARG A 109 18.58 6.07 -17.10
N ALA A 110 19.33 5.02 -16.78
CA ALA A 110 20.32 4.44 -17.68
C ALA A 110 19.67 3.90 -18.98
N LYS A 111 18.52 3.23 -18.88
CA LYS A 111 17.78 2.73 -20.05
C LYS A 111 17.23 3.85 -20.94
N LEU A 112 16.74 4.94 -20.35
CA LEU A 112 16.24 6.11 -21.08
C LEU A 112 17.36 6.92 -21.76
N SER A 113 18.55 6.95 -21.16
CA SER A 113 19.72 7.63 -21.75
C SER A 113 20.34 6.89 -22.94
N GLY A 114 19.97 5.63 -23.18
CA GLY A 114 20.47 4.80 -24.28
C GLY A 114 19.73 4.96 -25.62
N THR A 115 18.56 5.63 -25.64
CA THR A 115 17.80 5.83 -26.87
C THR A 115 18.30 7.09 -27.60
N LYS A 116 19.33 6.91 -28.44
CA LYS A 116 19.75 7.95 -29.39
C LYS A 116 18.57 8.29 -30.31
N VAL A 117 18.20 9.57 -30.31
CA VAL A 117 17.19 10.18 -31.18
C VAL A 117 17.59 10.00 -32.65
N GLY A 118 16.96 9.05 -33.33
CA GLY A 118 16.96 8.96 -34.78
C GLY A 118 15.91 9.90 -35.36
N LYS A 119 16.36 11.06 -35.86
CA LYS A 119 15.56 11.96 -36.71
C LYS A 119 15.05 11.17 -37.92
N ALA A 120 13.74 10.98 -38.04
CA ALA A 120 13.09 10.59 -39.29
C ALA A 120 11.96 11.57 -39.57
N ILE A 121 12.28 12.59 -40.35
CA ILE A 121 11.34 13.52 -40.95
C ILE A 121 10.85 12.83 -42.23
N ALA A 122 9.57 12.48 -42.31
CA ALA A 122 8.92 12.12 -43.57
C ALA A 122 7.46 12.58 -43.53
N SER A 123 7.28 13.86 -43.85
CA SER A 123 6.02 14.39 -44.37
C SER A 123 5.76 13.75 -45.74
N LYS A 124 4.54 13.21 -45.95
CA LYS A 124 3.85 13.17 -47.26
C LYS A 124 2.39 12.71 -47.14
N ARG A 125 1.51 13.70 -47.34
CA ARG A 125 0.29 13.71 -48.16
C ARG A 125 -0.91 12.84 -47.77
N PHE A 126 -1.96 13.59 -47.47
CA PHE A 126 -3.40 13.33 -47.45
C PHE A 126 -3.94 12.75 -48.77
N THR A 127 -4.79 11.72 -48.69
CA THR A 127 -5.81 11.38 -49.70
C THR A 127 -7.09 10.92 -48.99
N PRO A 128 -8.28 11.46 -49.34
CA PRO A 128 -9.56 11.03 -48.77
C PRO A 128 -10.33 10.13 -49.74
N ILE A 129 -10.73 8.91 -49.35
CA ILE A 129 -11.81 8.16 -50.00
C ILE A 129 -12.59 7.37 -48.92
N LEU A 130 -13.91 7.47 -48.98
CA LEU A 130 -14.94 6.92 -48.08
C LEU A 130 -15.82 5.91 -48.89
N PRO A 131 -16.88 5.32 -48.30
CA PRO A 131 -17.10 3.94 -47.78
C PRO A 131 -17.44 2.87 -48.86
N THR A 132 -17.44 1.54 -48.64
CA THR A 132 -18.46 0.69 -47.94
C THR A 132 -18.02 -0.78 -47.65
N PRO A 133 -18.73 -1.53 -46.77
CA PRO A 133 -18.41 -2.87 -46.19
C PRO A 133 -19.06 -4.04 -47.01
N PRO A 134 -19.19 -5.35 -46.60
CA PRO A 134 -19.07 -5.96 -45.25
C PRO A 134 -18.45 -7.37 -45.15
N ALA A 135 -18.05 -7.76 -43.92
CA ALA A 135 -18.17 -9.14 -43.44
C ALA A 135 -18.02 -9.20 -41.90
N THR A 136 -19.09 -9.69 -41.31
CA THR A 136 -19.36 -10.06 -39.92
C THR A 136 -18.23 -10.82 -39.23
N ALA A 137 -17.76 -10.31 -38.08
CA ALA A 137 -17.19 -11.12 -37.00
C ALA A 137 -17.27 -10.38 -35.65
N ALA A 138 -18.04 -10.96 -34.72
CA ALA A 138 -18.00 -10.86 -33.26
C ALA A 138 -18.00 -9.48 -32.55
N PRO A 139 -18.93 -9.21 -31.60
CA PRO A 139 -18.78 -8.10 -30.68
C PRO A 139 -17.67 -8.41 -29.66
N CYS A 140 -16.46 -7.95 -29.94
CA CYS A 140 -15.44 -7.79 -28.90
C CYS A 140 -15.84 -6.62 -28.00
N LEU A 141 -16.43 -6.93 -26.84
CA LEU A 141 -16.59 -5.99 -25.74
C LEU A 141 -15.21 -5.57 -25.22
N THR A 142 -14.68 -4.46 -25.74
CA THR A 142 -13.54 -3.77 -25.17
C THR A 142 -13.97 -2.37 -24.74
N ARG A 143 -14.69 -2.31 -23.61
CA ARG A 143 -14.74 -1.07 -22.83
C ARG A 143 -14.22 -1.36 -21.42
N PRO A 144 -12.98 -0.95 -21.13
CA PRO A 144 -12.67 -0.54 -19.76
C PRO A 144 -11.78 0.71 -19.77
N PRO A 145 -12.32 1.86 -19.34
CA PRO A 145 -11.65 2.58 -18.24
C PRO A 145 -12.59 3.21 -17.20
N GLN A 146 -13.92 3.22 -17.42
CA GLN A 146 -14.88 3.85 -16.50
C GLN A 146 -15.08 3.05 -15.21
N ASP A 147 -15.18 1.73 -15.30
CA ASP A 147 -15.51 0.87 -14.15
C ASP A 147 -14.40 0.88 -13.09
N VAL A 148 -13.14 1.00 -13.51
CA VAL A 148 -11.99 1.08 -12.60
C VAL A 148 -11.97 2.43 -11.87
N LEU A 149 -12.29 3.53 -12.57
CA LEU A 149 -12.40 4.85 -11.96
C LEU A 149 -13.58 4.90 -10.98
N GLN A 150 -14.72 4.30 -11.34
CA GLN A 150 -15.88 4.19 -10.47
C GLN A 150 -15.55 3.39 -9.20
N LEU A 151 -14.85 2.25 -9.33
CA LEU A 151 -14.40 1.46 -8.20
C LEU A 151 -13.44 2.24 -7.28
N TYR A 152 -12.58 3.08 -7.86
CA TYR A 152 -11.69 3.94 -7.09
C TYR A 152 -12.46 5.00 -6.30
N MET A 153 -13.45 5.64 -6.91
CA MET A 153 -14.30 6.63 -6.24
C MET A 153 -15.12 5.99 -5.12
N GLU A 154 -15.72 4.82 -5.36
CA GLU A 154 -16.49 4.07 -4.37
C GLU A 154 -15.61 3.60 -3.20
N LEU A 155 -14.35 3.22 -3.48
CA LEU A 155 -13.39 2.89 -2.43
C LEU A 155 -13.01 4.10 -1.58
N GLN A 156 -12.85 5.28 -2.20
CA GLN A 156 -12.53 6.52 -1.51
C GLN A 156 -13.71 6.97 -0.63
N GLU A 157 -14.93 6.85 -1.14
CA GLU A 157 -16.16 7.12 -0.40
C GLU A 157 -16.32 6.19 0.82
N ARG A 158 -16.15 4.87 0.64
CA ARG A 158 -16.19 3.92 1.77
C ARG A 158 -15.16 4.24 2.85
N LYS A 159 -13.96 4.67 2.47
CA LYS A 159 -12.92 5.10 3.42
C LYS A 159 -13.34 6.35 4.19
N MET A 160 -13.91 7.35 3.52
CA MET A 160 -14.42 8.55 4.17
C MET A 160 -15.58 8.24 5.10
N ASN A 161 -16.50 7.37 4.70
CA ASN A 161 -17.65 6.96 5.51
C ASN A 161 -17.20 6.20 6.77
N MET A 162 -16.25 5.27 6.64
CA MET A 162 -15.67 4.58 7.80
C MET A 162 -14.96 5.54 8.75
N TRP A 163 -14.21 6.53 8.22
CA TRP A 163 -13.56 7.53 9.04
C TRP A 163 -14.57 8.43 9.77
N ALA A 164 -15.64 8.85 9.08
CA ALA A 164 -16.72 9.64 9.67
C ALA A 164 -17.44 8.86 10.78
N GLN A 165 -17.72 7.57 10.58
CA GLN A 165 -18.28 6.71 11.61
C GLN A 165 -17.38 6.58 12.83
N GLN A 166 -16.07 6.40 12.63
CA GLN A 166 -15.11 6.32 13.72
C GLN A 166 -15.05 7.63 14.50
N LYS A 167 -15.04 8.77 13.80
CA LYS A 167 -15.05 10.10 14.42
C LYS A 167 -16.32 10.34 15.24
N ALA A 168 -17.48 10.02 14.68
CA ALA A 168 -18.76 10.14 15.38
C ALA A 168 -18.84 9.22 16.62
N LEU A 169 -18.25 8.03 16.55
CA LEU A 169 -18.15 7.14 17.71
C LEU A 169 -17.29 7.76 18.81
N GLU A 170 -16.16 8.37 18.44
CA GLU A 170 -15.25 9.00 19.41
C GLU A 170 -15.88 10.25 20.05
N GLU A 171 -16.59 11.08 19.27
CA GLU A 171 -17.35 12.23 19.77
C GLU A 171 -18.43 11.80 20.78
N ARG A 172 -19.19 10.73 20.49
CA ARG A 172 -20.18 10.20 21.44
C ARG A 172 -19.56 9.67 22.73
N LYS A 173 -18.35 9.09 22.67
CA LYS A 173 -17.64 8.67 23.88
C LYS A 173 -17.26 9.87 24.75
N ILE A 174 -16.73 10.92 24.12
CA ILE A 174 -16.38 12.17 24.83
C ILE A 174 -17.64 12.77 25.48
N GLU A 175 -18.75 12.80 24.75
CA GLU A 175 -20.03 13.27 25.26
C GLU A 175 -20.55 12.45 26.45
N ALA A 176 -20.46 11.11 26.37
CA ALA A 176 -20.83 10.24 27.47
C ALA A 176 -19.96 10.50 28.72
N ILE A 177 -18.64 10.67 28.54
CA ILE A 177 -17.72 11.00 29.64
C ILE A 177 -18.10 12.34 30.27
N ASN A 178 -18.38 13.36 29.46
CA ASN A 178 -18.78 14.68 29.96
C ASN A 178 -20.11 14.64 30.72
N ASN A 179 -21.09 13.92 30.19
CA ASN A 179 -22.38 13.73 30.86
C ASN A 179 -22.23 13.02 32.22
N LEU A 180 -21.37 11.99 32.29
CA LEU A 180 -21.06 11.31 33.55
C LEU A 180 -20.37 12.26 34.55
N ALA A 181 -19.39 13.05 34.09
CA ALA A 181 -18.71 14.03 34.93
C ALA A 181 -19.69 15.09 35.48
N GLN A 182 -20.64 15.53 34.66
CA GLN A 182 -21.66 16.49 35.05
C GLN A 182 -22.65 15.91 36.07
N ALA A 183 -23.08 14.65 35.87
CA ALA A 183 -23.95 13.96 36.82
C ALA A 183 -23.29 13.78 38.21
N ILE A 184 -22.00 13.40 38.23
CA ILE A 184 -21.22 13.32 39.47
C ILE A 184 -21.10 14.70 40.13
N SER A 185 -20.83 15.74 39.36
CA SER A 185 -20.70 17.11 39.89
C SER A 185 -22.01 17.66 40.46
N SER A 186 -23.17 17.18 40.00
CA SER A 186 -24.48 17.56 40.57
C SER A 186 -24.87 16.81 41.84
N LEU A 187 -24.13 15.77 42.23
CA LEU A 187 -24.36 14.95 43.43
C LEU A 187 -23.45 15.35 44.60
N ALA A 188 -22.45 16.21 44.35
CA ALA A 188 -21.55 16.78 45.35
C ALA A 188 -21.98 18.22 45.70
#